data_AF-A0A9W7Q9P0-F1
#
_entry.id   AF-A0A9W7Q9P0-F1
#
_cell.length_a   1.000
_cell.length_b   1.000
_cell.length_c   1.000
_cell.angle_alpha   90.00
_cell.angle_beta   90.00
_cell.angle_gamma   90.00
#
_symmetry.space_group_name_H-M   'P 1'
#
loop_
_entity.id
_entity.type
_entity.pdbx_description
1 polymer ?
#
loop_
_entity_poly.entity_id
_entity_poly.type
_entity_poly.pdbx_seq_one_letter_code
_entity_poly.pdbx_strand_id
1 'polypeptide(L)'
;MATLGAKIKTLRKEKKLTQTDLAGSELTKSMLSQIENGKATPSMKTLQYIAEKLGCETSFLLEDDDVEKIELIQQMEQLIKANKYDEVYEILLPIVQKELPPTLNTARLYKQFVTAAAKMKDYNIEHYVEKATSIFEKYTLYRESTETKLKLSFTIFTRKKYAECLQLIASIRNDYEEKHLEMDLIIHIELYLYEAIIFLAYGNYEQCESVILDALAFSKKHQVYYKTDEFYRILSYQKVLTADKEQYLHYIKKSEQFAIFTEDTLSAAVINLLKAYYYNTITHEYTIALEHVEQFREQLKDERIFQDDGSYYLEKGKALYGLKQYEEALKTLQRAIIPDYINHPLDHARLTTAGAYRALCYVKLNDKKRALEEVTEAYEIVQSYPDSIFTSFIKETLQIIQKL
;
A
#
# COMPACT_ATOMS: atom_id res chain seq x y z
N MET A 1 18.10 26.06 6.06
CA MET A 1 17.16 27.05 6.63
C MET A 1 15.91 27.12 5.77
N ALA A 2 14.75 26.67 6.24
CA ALA A 2 13.51 27.01 5.56
C ALA A 2 13.17 28.46 5.95
N THR A 3 13.52 29.39 5.08
CA THR A 3 13.21 30.80 5.31
C THR A 3 11.68 30.97 5.34
N LEU A 4 11.20 32.07 5.95
CA LEU A 4 9.81 32.50 5.87
C LEU A 4 9.20 32.31 4.45
N GLY A 5 9.98 32.66 3.42
CA GLY A 5 9.60 32.47 2.02
C GLY A 5 9.37 31.01 1.61
N ALA A 6 10.19 30.09 2.10
CA ALA A 6 10.02 28.66 1.84
C ALA A 6 8.73 28.13 2.47
N LYS A 7 8.37 28.56 3.69
CA LYS A 7 7.10 28.18 4.35
C LYS A 7 5.88 28.65 3.55
N ILE A 8 5.90 29.92 3.12
CA ILE A 8 4.86 30.51 2.26
C ILE A 8 4.72 29.71 0.96
N LYS A 9 5.85 29.37 0.32
CA LYS A 9 5.88 28.63 -0.94
C LYS A 9 5.31 27.21 -0.81
N THR A 10 5.62 26.52 0.28
CA THR A 10 5.09 25.16 0.56
C THR A 10 3.58 25.20 0.71
N LEU A 11 3.05 26.03 1.63
CA LEU A 11 1.60 26.18 1.83
C LEU A 11 0.87 26.58 0.55
N ARG A 12 1.46 27.51 -0.22
CA ARG A 12 0.87 27.94 -1.50
C ARG A 12 0.72 26.76 -2.47
N LYS A 13 1.75 25.93 -2.58
CA LYS A 13 1.74 24.77 -3.48
C LYS A 13 0.75 23.70 -3.03
N GLU A 14 0.64 23.44 -1.73
CA GLU A 14 -0.35 22.51 -1.18
C GLU A 14 -1.78 22.96 -1.49
N LYS A 15 -2.05 24.27 -1.43
CA LYS A 15 -3.33 24.87 -1.83
C LYS A 15 -3.50 25.06 -3.33
N LYS A 16 -2.56 24.55 -4.15
CA LYS A 16 -2.56 24.64 -5.62
C LYS A 16 -2.69 26.09 -6.15
N LEU A 17 -2.26 27.08 -5.37
CA LEU A 17 -2.31 28.49 -5.75
C LEU A 17 -1.09 28.88 -6.59
N THR A 18 -1.27 29.69 -7.64
CA THR A 18 -0.14 30.35 -8.30
C THR A 18 0.37 31.51 -7.45
N GLN A 19 1.58 31.99 -7.75
CA GLN A 19 2.08 33.21 -7.10
C GLN A 19 1.17 34.42 -7.37
N THR A 20 0.50 34.47 -8.52
CA THR A 20 -0.47 35.52 -8.81
C THR A 20 -1.70 35.40 -7.90
N ASP A 21 -2.20 34.17 -7.71
CA ASP A 21 -3.39 33.91 -6.90
C ASP A 21 -3.18 34.27 -5.43
N LEU A 22 -2.02 33.91 -4.87
CA LEU A 22 -1.66 34.26 -3.49
C LEU A 22 -1.36 35.76 -3.34
N ALA A 23 -0.76 36.40 -4.36
CA ALA A 23 -0.46 37.83 -4.31
C ALA A 23 -1.75 38.67 -4.32
N GLY A 24 -2.77 38.23 -5.07
CA GLY A 24 -4.08 38.87 -5.13
C GLY A 24 -3.98 40.35 -5.54
N SER A 25 -4.74 41.21 -4.86
CA SER A 25 -4.75 42.66 -5.08
C SER A 25 -3.73 43.42 -4.23
N GLU A 26 -3.27 42.84 -3.12
CA GLU A 26 -2.43 43.53 -2.12
C GLU A 26 -0.93 43.43 -2.43
N LEU A 27 -0.53 42.45 -3.25
CA LEU A 27 0.87 42.22 -3.60
C LEU A 27 1.02 42.07 -5.12
N THR A 28 2.19 42.43 -5.65
CA THR A 28 2.55 42.02 -7.01
C THR A 28 3.12 40.61 -7.01
N LYS A 29 2.92 39.86 -8.10
CA LYS A 29 3.56 38.55 -8.31
C LYS A 29 5.08 38.61 -8.09
N SER A 30 5.71 39.70 -8.52
CA SER A 30 7.15 39.93 -8.34
C SER A 30 7.53 40.02 -6.87
N MET A 31 6.80 40.82 -6.09
CA MET A 31 7.02 40.95 -4.64
C MET A 31 6.83 39.62 -3.91
N LEU A 32 5.76 38.87 -4.23
CA LEU A 32 5.55 37.55 -3.64
C LEU A 32 6.70 36.60 -4.00
N SER A 33 7.14 36.59 -5.25
CA SER A 33 8.28 35.77 -5.68
C SER A 33 9.56 36.15 -4.95
N GLN A 34 9.82 37.44 -4.71
CA GLN A 34 10.96 37.89 -3.91
C GLN A 34 10.85 37.43 -2.46
N ILE A 35 9.66 37.49 -1.86
CA ILE A 35 9.41 36.97 -0.50
C ILE A 35 9.65 35.46 -0.44
N GLU A 36 9.06 34.68 -1.36
CA GLU A 36 9.20 33.21 -1.40
C GLU A 36 10.65 32.73 -1.55
N ASN A 37 11.49 33.52 -2.23
CA ASN A 37 12.90 33.20 -2.43
C ASN A 37 13.84 33.89 -1.40
N GLY A 38 13.28 34.51 -0.35
CA GLY A 38 14.07 35.15 0.71
C GLY A 38 14.81 36.42 0.29
N LYS A 39 14.44 37.03 -0.85
CA LYS A 39 15.04 38.27 -1.37
C LYS A 39 14.37 39.53 -0.82
N ALA A 40 13.19 39.40 -0.22
CA ALA A 40 12.46 40.51 0.41
C ALA A 40 11.79 40.04 1.70
N THR A 41 11.86 40.85 2.74
CA THR A 41 11.17 40.61 4.01
C THR A 41 9.81 41.33 4.00
N PRO A 42 8.68 40.62 4.16
CA PRO A 42 7.37 41.25 4.16
C PRO A 42 7.14 42.09 5.43
N SER A 43 6.31 43.12 5.32
CA SER A 43 5.78 43.81 6.50
C SER A 43 4.84 42.90 7.30
N MET A 44 4.58 43.20 8.58
CA MET A 44 3.60 42.43 9.37
C MET A 44 2.20 42.44 8.74
N LYS A 45 1.78 43.56 8.15
CA LYS A 45 0.50 43.64 7.42
C LYS A 45 0.49 42.74 6.19
N THR A 46 1.59 42.75 5.41
CA THR A 46 1.77 41.85 4.27
C THR A 46 1.77 40.39 4.69
N LEU A 47 2.41 40.09 5.82
CA LEU A 47 2.49 38.74 6.35
C LEU A 47 1.12 38.25 6.85
N GLN A 48 0.34 39.11 7.53
CA GLN A 48 -1.05 38.82 7.91
C GLN A 48 -1.91 38.53 6.69
N TYR A 49 -1.80 39.35 5.63
CA TYR A 49 -2.51 39.10 4.38
C TYR A 49 -2.16 37.75 3.75
N ILE A 50 -0.86 37.44 3.66
CA ILE A 50 -0.39 36.15 3.13
C ILE A 50 -0.92 35.00 4.00
N ALA A 51 -0.84 35.14 5.33
CA ALA A 51 -1.31 34.11 6.26
C ALA A 51 -2.81 33.88 6.15
N GLU A 52 -3.62 34.94 6.05
CA GLU A 52 -5.08 34.87 5.85
C GLU A 52 -5.43 34.19 4.52
N LYS A 53 -4.77 34.58 3.43
CA LYS A 53 -4.96 33.94 2.11
C LYS A 53 -4.54 32.47 2.11
N LEU A 54 -3.51 32.12 2.87
CA LEU A 54 -3.10 30.74 3.09
C LEU A 54 -3.94 30.03 4.15
N GLY A 55 -4.85 30.71 4.84
CA GLY A 55 -5.68 30.17 5.92
C GLY A 55 -4.86 29.63 7.10
N CYS A 56 -3.74 30.26 7.44
CA CYS A 56 -2.86 29.87 8.55
C CYS A 56 -2.63 31.05 9.52
N GLU A 57 -2.09 30.77 10.70
CA GLU A 57 -1.71 31.82 11.64
C GLU A 57 -0.39 32.48 11.23
N THR A 58 -0.22 33.78 11.48
CA THR A 58 1.06 34.47 11.25
C THR A 58 2.19 33.91 12.11
N SER A 59 1.88 33.41 13.30
CA SER A 59 2.80 32.73 14.22
C SER A 59 3.51 31.54 13.55
N PHE A 60 2.82 30.79 12.71
CA PHE A 60 3.38 29.67 11.93
C PHE A 60 4.50 30.12 11.00
N LEU A 61 4.25 31.22 10.28
CA LEU A 61 5.18 31.75 9.29
C LEU A 61 6.44 32.33 9.96
N LEU A 62 6.28 32.83 11.19
CA LEU A 62 7.35 33.41 12.01
C LEU A 62 8.06 32.38 12.91
N GLU A 63 7.61 31.14 12.95
CA GLU A 63 8.22 30.11 13.77
C GLU A 63 9.69 29.92 13.35
N ASP A 64 10.64 30.13 14.27
CA ASP A 64 12.05 29.93 13.97
C ASP A 64 12.33 28.44 13.79
N ASP A 65 12.88 28.07 12.64
CA ASP A 65 13.27 26.69 12.41
C ASP A 65 14.63 26.42 13.03
N ASP A 66 14.63 25.54 14.03
CA ASP A 66 15.83 24.92 14.59
C ASP A 66 16.62 24.21 13.48
N VAL A 67 17.83 24.72 13.17
CA VAL A 67 18.68 24.24 12.07
C VAL A 67 18.97 22.75 12.21
N GLU A 68 19.22 22.29 13.44
CA GLU A 68 19.50 20.89 13.75
C GLU A 68 18.32 19.98 13.40
N LYS A 69 17.08 20.42 13.68
CA LYS A 69 15.87 19.67 13.32
C LYS A 69 15.65 19.59 11.82
N ILE A 70 15.94 20.65 11.07
CA ILE A 70 15.81 20.62 9.60
C ILE A 70 16.78 19.60 9.00
N GLU A 71 18.04 19.64 9.43
CA GLU A 71 19.06 18.71 8.96
C GLU A 71 18.69 17.27 9.32
N LEU A 72 18.18 17.04 10.53
CA LEU A 72 17.66 15.74 10.95
C LEU A 72 16.49 15.27 10.05
N ILE A 73 15.48 16.12 9.79
CA ILE A 73 14.35 15.77 8.92
C ILE A 73 14.84 15.37 7.52
N GLN A 74 15.80 16.12 6.97
CA GLN A 74 16.37 15.82 5.65
C GLN A 74 17.13 14.49 5.66
N GLN A 75 17.93 14.24 6.70
CA GLN A 75 18.62 12.97 6.88
C GLN A 75 17.63 11.80 6.95
N MET A 76 16.57 11.93 7.74
CA MET A 76 15.53 10.89 7.87
C MET A 76 14.80 10.67 6.55
N GLU A 77 14.54 11.72 5.77
CA GLU A 77 13.93 11.61 4.45
C GLU A 77 14.81 10.79 3.49
N GLN A 78 16.13 10.98 3.52
CA GLN A 78 17.06 10.19 2.70
C GLN A 78 17.11 8.73 3.12
N LEU A 79 17.12 8.44 4.43
CA LEU A 79 17.10 7.08 4.95
C LEU A 79 15.78 6.35 4.60
N ILE A 80 14.64 7.03 4.71
CA ILE A 80 13.34 6.50 4.30
C ILE A 80 13.34 6.18 2.79
N LYS A 81 13.87 7.08 1.95
CA LYS A 81 14.00 6.84 0.49
C LYS A 81 14.91 5.66 0.18
N ALA A 82 15.92 5.43 1.01
CA ALA A 82 16.82 4.28 0.91
C ALA A 82 16.26 3.00 1.57
N ASN A 83 15.01 3.01 2.05
CA ASN A 83 14.37 1.91 2.79
C ASN A 83 15.09 1.47 4.08
N LYS A 84 15.89 2.35 4.69
CA LYS A 84 16.62 2.13 5.95
C LYS A 84 15.75 2.50 7.16
N TYR A 85 14.63 1.79 7.33
CA TYR A 85 13.63 2.12 8.34
C TYR A 85 14.09 1.83 9.78
N ASP A 86 14.96 0.84 9.95
CA ASP A 86 15.64 0.50 11.20
C ASP A 86 16.48 1.67 11.72
N GLU A 87 17.34 2.24 10.88
CA GLU A 87 18.17 3.40 11.25
C GLU A 87 17.31 4.61 11.63
N VAL A 88 16.23 4.88 10.86
CA VAL A 88 15.30 5.98 11.16
C VAL A 88 14.61 5.77 12.51
N TYR A 89 14.17 4.54 12.77
CA TYR A 89 13.50 4.19 14.02
C TYR A 89 14.44 4.39 15.21
N GLU A 90 15.66 3.85 15.15
CA GLU A 90 16.65 3.97 16.24
C GLU A 90 17.04 5.42 16.53
N ILE A 91 17.21 6.24 15.49
CA ILE A 91 17.57 7.66 15.63
C ILE A 91 16.41 8.46 16.23
N LEU A 92 15.19 8.25 15.74
CA LEU A 92 14.04 9.08 16.13
C LEU A 92 13.38 8.65 17.44
N LEU A 93 13.41 7.36 17.81
CA LEU A 93 12.77 6.85 19.02
C LEU A 93 13.12 7.66 20.29
N PRO A 94 14.40 7.90 20.65
CA PRO A 94 14.74 8.66 21.85
C PRO A 94 14.40 10.16 21.75
N ILE A 95 14.15 10.68 20.54
CA ILE A 95 13.79 12.08 20.30
C ILE A 95 12.29 12.26 20.49
N VAL A 96 11.46 11.41 19.86
CA VAL A 96 10.00 11.51 19.91
C VAL A 96 9.42 11.18 21.29
N GLN A 97 10.16 10.42 22.11
CA GLN A 97 9.80 10.13 23.50
C GLN A 97 9.93 11.33 24.42
N LYS A 98 10.68 12.37 24.02
CA LYS A 98 10.79 13.61 24.79
C LYS A 98 9.57 14.50 24.53
N GLU A 99 9.32 15.43 25.45
CA GLU A 99 8.32 16.48 25.22
C GLU A 99 8.87 17.49 24.21
N LEU A 100 8.37 17.40 22.97
CA LEU A 100 8.75 18.28 21.87
C LEU A 100 7.71 19.41 21.72
N PRO A 101 8.14 20.66 21.44
CA PRO A 101 7.22 21.76 21.20
C PRO A 101 6.35 21.46 19.96
N PRO A 102 5.07 21.90 19.94
CA PRO A 102 4.11 21.57 18.89
C PRO A 102 4.33 22.42 17.62
N THR A 103 5.48 22.22 16.98
CA THR A 103 5.92 22.92 15.77
C THR A 103 5.74 22.05 14.53
N LEU A 104 5.77 22.66 13.35
CA LEU A 104 5.66 21.89 12.10
C LEU A 104 6.77 20.84 11.95
N ASN A 105 8.00 21.21 12.31
CA ASN A 105 9.15 20.31 12.21
C ASN A 105 9.00 19.13 13.18
N THR A 106 8.44 19.36 14.37
CA THR A 106 8.06 18.28 15.30
C THR A 106 7.03 17.33 14.67
N ALA A 107 5.99 17.85 14.01
CA ALA A 107 5.00 17.01 13.33
C ALA A 107 5.61 16.16 12.19
N ARG A 108 6.54 16.72 11.43
CA ARG A 108 7.31 16.00 10.39
C ARG A 108 8.15 14.88 10.98
N LEU A 109 8.85 15.12 12.09
CA LEU A 109 9.62 14.09 12.80
C LEU A 109 8.70 12.97 13.30
N TYR A 110 7.55 13.29 13.90
CA TYR A 110 6.57 12.27 14.29
C TYR A 110 6.08 11.45 13.08
N LYS A 111 5.76 12.09 11.95
CA LYS A 111 5.37 11.38 10.72
C LYS A 111 6.47 10.44 10.19
N GLN A 112 7.72 10.88 10.22
CA GLN A 112 8.88 10.07 9.81
C GLN A 112 9.09 8.89 10.77
N PHE A 113 8.99 9.13 12.08
CA PHE A 113 9.04 8.07 13.09
C PHE A 113 7.92 7.05 12.91
N VAL A 114 6.66 7.49 12.77
CA VAL A 114 5.50 6.63 12.52
C VAL A 114 5.72 5.76 11.28
N THR A 115 6.27 6.35 10.21
CA THR A 115 6.58 5.62 8.98
C THR A 115 7.58 4.49 9.22
N ALA A 116 8.64 4.76 9.99
CA ALA A 116 9.66 3.77 10.33
C ALA A 116 9.13 2.72 11.32
N ALA A 117 8.47 3.14 12.39
CA ALA A 117 7.88 2.27 13.41
C ALA A 117 6.89 1.26 12.82
N ALA A 118 6.01 1.71 11.91
CA ALA A 118 5.09 0.82 11.20
C ALA A 118 5.82 -0.26 10.38
N LYS A 119 6.99 0.04 9.81
CA LYS A 119 7.83 -0.93 9.09
C LYS A 119 8.58 -1.87 10.03
N MET A 120 9.00 -1.37 11.19
CA MET A 120 9.61 -2.15 12.26
C MET A 120 8.61 -2.99 13.06
N LYS A 121 7.31 -2.95 12.70
CA LYS A 121 6.23 -3.63 13.42
C LYS A 121 6.12 -3.17 14.88
N ASP A 122 6.59 -1.96 15.20
CA ASP A 122 6.25 -1.30 16.45
C ASP A 122 4.85 -0.70 16.32
N TYR A 123 3.98 -1.16 17.20
CA TYR A 123 2.56 -0.93 17.17
C TYR A 123 2.11 0.16 18.16
N ASN A 124 3.01 0.77 18.93
CA ASN A 124 2.64 1.83 19.86
C ASN A 124 2.82 3.21 19.19
N ILE A 125 2.12 3.43 18.08
CA ILE A 125 2.30 4.62 17.22
C ILE A 125 1.14 5.61 17.28
N GLU A 126 -0.01 5.23 17.85
CA GLU A 126 -1.26 5.98 17.87
C GLU A 126 -1.07 7.38 18.48
N HIS A 127 -0.36 7.46 19.60
CA HIS A 127 -0.03 8.73 20.27
C HIS A 127 0.79 9.68 19.39
N TYR A 128 1.76 9.13 18.64
CA TYR A 128 2.60 9.94 17.75
C TYR A 128 1.84 10.37 16.49
N VAL A 129 0.94 9.53 16.00
CA VAL A 129 0.00 9.88 14.93
C VAL A 129 -0.88 11.05 15.38
N GLU A 130 -1.53 10.96 16.54
CA GLU A 130 -2.40 12.01 17.07
C GLU A 130 -1.66 13.35 17.26
N LYS A 131 -0.44 13.31 17.81
CA LYS A 131 0.42 14.50 17.92
C LYS A 131 0.76 15.10 16.56
N ALA A 132 1.13 14.27 15.57
CA ALA A 132 1.45 14.76 14.24
C ALA A 132 0.22 15.37 13.56
N THR A 133 -0.92 14.67 13.58
CA THR A 133 -2.15 15.08 12.89
C THR A 133 -2.74 16.34 13.51
N SER A 134 -2.77 16.46 14.84
CA SER A 134 -3.25 17.66 15.52
C SER A 134 -2.44 18.91 15.14
N ILE A 135 -1.11 18.80 15.06
CA ILE A 135 -0.25 19.90 14.61
C ILE A 135 -0.48 20.21 13.13
N PHE A 136 -0.51 19.20 12.26
CA PHE A 136 -0.76 19.41 10.83
C PHE A 136 -2.11 20.09 10.59
N GLU A 137 -3.17 19.64 11.25
CA GLU A 137 -4.51 20.21 11.11
C GLU A 137 -4.59 21.64 11.66
N LYS A 138 -3.91 21.94 12.77
CA LYS A 138 -3.77 23.30 13.29
C LYS A 138 -3.18 24.25 12.24
N TYR A 139 -2.24 23.77 11.42
CA TYR A 139 -1.63 24.53 10.33
C TYR A 139 -2.33 24.36 8.97
N THR A 140 -3.52 23.75 8.94
CA THR A 140 -4.31 23.46 7.73
C THR A 140 -3.64 22.55 6.70
N LEU A 141 -2.68 21.74 7.15
CA LEU A 141 -1.93 20.75 6.40
C LEU A 141 -2.68 19.40 6.36
N TYR A 142 -3.89 19.41 5.80
CA TYR A 142 -4.79 18.26 5.83
C TYR A 142 -4.29 17.06 5.02
N ARG A 143 -3.52 17.32 3.97
CA ARG A 143 -2.85 16.26 3.20
C ARG A 143 -1.86 15.50 4.07
N GLU A 144 -1.02 16.22 4.80
CA GLU A 144 0.01 15.67 5.68
C GLU A 144 -0.63 14.91 6.85
N SER A 145 -1.72 15.45 7.41
CA SER A 145 -2.54 14.75 8.39
C SER A 145 -3.06 13.43 7.82
N THR A 146 -3.68 13.45 6.63
CA THR A 146 -4.25 12.27 5.99
C THR A 146 -3.21 11.21 5.68
N GLU A 147 -2.08 11.59 5.06
CA GLU A 147 -0.97 10.67 4.81
C GLU A 147 -0.45 10.02 6.10
N THR A 148 -0.48 10.75 7.22
CA THR A 148 -0.08 10.22 8.53
C THR A 148 -1.13 9.26 9.09
N LYS A 149 -2.43 9.60 9.01
CA LYS A 149 -3.54 8.70 9.38
C LYS A 149 -3.52 7.41 8.54
N LEU A 150 -3.13 7.47 7.27
CA LEU A 150 -3.02 6.28 6.42
C LEU A 150 -1.90 5.32 6.84
N LYS A 151 -0.81 5.82 7.46
CA LYS A 151 0.20 4.93 8.09
C LYS A 151 -0.37 4.17 9.28
N LEU A 152 -1.25 4.81 10.06
CA LEU A 152 -1.98 4.14 11.13
C LEU A 152 -2.91 3.06 10.56
N SER A 153 -3.64 3.35 9.48
CA SER A 153 -4.52 2.38 8.81
C SER A 153 -3.76 1.09 8.43
N PHE A 154 -2.59 1.21 7.81
CA PHE A 154 -1.74 0.04 7.51
C PHE A 154 -1.36 -0.75 8.78
N THR A 155 -1.04 -0.04 9.86
CA THR A 155 -0.66 -0.68 11.12
C THR A 155 -1.85 -1.44 11.75
N ILE A 156 -3.04 -0.84 11.76
CA ILE A 156 -4.28 -1.49 12.20
C ILE A 156 -4.58 -2.72 11.31
N PHE A 157 -4.35 -2.61 10.00
CA PHE A 157 -4.53 -3.70 9.04
C PHE A 157 -3.63 -4.90 9.36
N THR A 158 -2.34 -4.67 9.64
CA THR A 158 -1.41 -5.75 10.00
C THR A 158 -1.78 -6.46 11.32
N ARG A 159 -2.54 -5.80 12.20
CA ARG A 159 -3.12 -6.39 13.42
C ARG A 159 -4.46 -7.10 13.17
N LYS A 160 -4.85 -7.28 11.90
CA LYS A 160 -6.09 -7.93 11.46
C LYS A 160 -7.37 -7.21 11.92
N LYS A 161 -7.29 -5.92 12.29
CA LYS A 161 -8.41 -5.09 12.76
C LYS A 161 -9.09 -4.36 11.59
N TYR A 162 -9.62 -5.13 10.65
CA TYR A 162 -10.13 -4.60 9.36
C TYR A 162 -11.29 -3.60 9.51
N ALA A 163 -12.21 -3.84 10.44
CA ALA A 163 -13.33 -2.92 10.70
C ALA A 163 -12.85 -1.55 11.21
N GLU A 164 -11.85 -1.53 12.09
CA GLU A 164 -11.23 -0.28 12.57
C GLU A 164 -10.52 0.48 11.42
N CYS A 165 -9.94 -0.24 10.45
CA CYS A 165 -9.35 0.40 9.26
C CYS A 165 -10.40 1.10 8.40
N LEU A 166 -11.55 0.44 8.15
CA LEU A 166 -12.65 1.02 7.39
C LEU A 166 -13.25 2.23 8.11
N GLN A 167 -13.41 2.17 9.43
CA GLN A 167 -13.85 3.30 10.25
C GLN A 167 -12.88 4.48 10.15
N LEU A 168 -11.58 4.24 10.19
CA LEU A 168 -10.58 5.29 10.01
C LEU A 168 -10.67 5.93 8.62
N ILE A 169 -10.77 5.13 7.55
CA ILE A 169 -10.93 5.66 6.18
C ILE A 169 -12.22 6.48 6.04
N ALA A 170 -13.34 6.01 6.60
CA ALA A 170 -14.59 6.75 6.62
C ALA A 170 -14.46 8.08 7.39
N SER A 171 -13.79 8.08 8.54
CA SER A 171 -13.55 9.30 9.32
C SER A 171 -12.72 10.33 8.56
N ILE A 172 -11.72 9.90 7.78
CA ILE A 172 -10.92 10.78 6.93
C ILE A 172 -11.83 11.45 5.89
N ARG A 173 -12.74 10.72 5.24
CA ARG A 173 -13.66 11.30 4.25
C ARG A 173 -14.62 12.30 4.90
N ASN A 174 -15.22 11.92 6.03
CA ASN A 174 -16.12 12.79 6.79
C ASN A 174 -15.43 14.08 7.22
N ASP A 175 -14.17 14.02 7.68
CA ASP A 175 -13.37 15.20 8.05
C ASP A 175 -13.29 16.21 6.89
N TYR A 176 -13.11 15.75 5.65
CA TYR A 176 -13.04 16.63 4.47
C TYR A 176 -14.42 17.21 4.13
N GLU A 177 -15.48 16.40 4.21
CA GLU A 177 -16.85 16.85 3.93
C GLU A 177 -17.33 17.90 4.94
N GLU A 178 -17.17 17.65 6.24
CA GLU A 178 -17.59 18.53 7.34
C GLU A 178 -16.81 19.85 7.34
N LYS A 179 -15.51 19.80 7.00
CA LYS A 179 -14.66 21.00 6.92
C LYS A 179 -14.77 21.71 5.55
N HIS A 180 -15.61 21.22 4.63
CA HIS A 180 -15.76 21.72 3.27
C HIS A 180 -14.43 21.86 2.51
N LEU A 181 -13.56 20.85 2.65
CA LEU A 181 -12.23 20.81 2.05
C LEU A 181 -12.24 19.99 0.77
N GLU A 182 -11.46 20.41 -0.21
CA GLU A 182 -11.19 19.61 -1.40
C GLU A 182 -10.07 18.60 -1.11
N MET A 183 -10.34 17.32 -1.37
CA MET A 183 -9.35 16.25 -1.23
C MET A 183 -8.46 16.20 -2.47
N ASP A 184 -7.16 15.97 -2.27
CA ASP A 184 -6.27 15.72 -3.40
C ASP A 184 -6.68 14.43 -4.13
N LEU A 185 -6.71 14.49 -5.47
CA LEU A 185 -7.18 13.38 -6.31
C LEU A 185 -6.39 12.10 -6.09
N ILE A 186 -5.08 12.21 -5.82
CA ILE A 186 -4.22 11.03 -5.55
C ILE A 186 -4.59 10.41 -4.21
N ILE A 187 -4.77 11.22 -3.16
CA ILE A 187 -5.23 10.73 -1.85
C ILE A 187 -6.59 10.04 -1.99
N HIS A 188 -7.52 10.64 -2.76
CA HIS A 188 -8.83 10.05 -2.99
C HIS A 188 -8.72 8.65 -3.61
N ILE A 189 -7.86 8.49 -4.62
CA ILE A 189 -7.57 7.19 -5.26
C ILE A 189 -6.92 6.22 -4.27
N GLU A 190 -5.99 6.68 -3.42
CA GLU A 190 -5.36 5.84 -2.39
C GLU A 190 -6.38 5.33 -1.38
N LEU A 191 -7.32 6.18 -0.94
CA LEU A 191 -8.39 5.76 -0.03
C LEU A 191 -9.27 4.66 -0.65
N TYR A 192 -9.63 4.78 -1.94
CA TYR A 192 -10.33 3.71 -2.65
C TYR A 192 -9.53 2.41 -2.67
N LEU A 193 -8.23 2.49 -2.96
CA LEU A 193 -7.37 1.31 -3.01
C LEU A 193 -7.26 0.63 -1.64
N TYR A 194 -7.02 1.40 -0.57
CA TYR A 194 -6.97 0.84 0.78
C TYR A 194 -8.29 0.19 1.18
N GLU A 195 -9.41 0.84 0.92
CA GLU A 195 -10.74 0.30 1.21
C GLU A 195 -11.01 -1.01 0.43
N ALA A 196 -10.68 -1.06 -0.85
CA ALA A 196 -10.81 -2.27 -1.66
C ALA A 196 -9.94 -3.42 -1.12
N ILE A 197 -8.69 -3.14 -0.77
CA ILE A 197 -7.78 -4.13 -0.16
C ILE A 197 -8.35 -4.64 1.18
N ILE A 198 -8.95 -3.77 1.99
CA ILE A 198 -9.55 -4.17 3.26
C ILE A 198 -10.81 -5.04 3.03
N PHE A 199 -11.67 -4.68 2.08
CA PHE A 199 -12.82 -5.52 1.73
C PHE A 199 -12.41 -6.88 1.18
N LEU A 200 -11.35 -6.92 0.37
CA LEU A 200 -10.75 -8.17 -0.10
C LEU A 200 -10.22 -9.03 1.07
N ALA A 201 -9.56 -8.40 2.05
CA ALA A 201 -9.09 -9.07 3.26
C ALA A 201 -10.24 -9.62 4.11
N TYR A 202 -11.38 -8.95 4.12
CA TYR A 202 -12.59 -9.36 4.82
C TYR A 202 -13.37 -10.47 4.09
N GLY A 203 -12.98 -10.81 2.85
CA GLY A 203 -13.74 -11.72 1.99
C GLY A 203 -15.02 -11.11 1.40
N ASN A 204 -15.20 -9.79 1.52
CA ASN A 204 -16.35 -9.08 0.94
C ASN A 204 -16.03 -8.65 -0.50
N TYR A 205 -16.11 -9.62 -1.41
CA TYR A 205 -15.72 -9.43 -2.81
C TYR A 205 -16.63 -8.44 -3.56
N GLU A 206 -17.92 -8.40 -3.22
CA GLU A 206 -18.90 -7.49 -3.84
C GLU A 206 -18.58 -6.02 -3.52
N GLN A 207 -18.34 -5.69 -2.25
CA GLN A 207 -17.97 -4.32 -1.86
C GLN A 207 -16.59 -3.94 -2.40
N CYS A 208 -15.62 -4.86 -2.41
CA CYS A 208 -14.34 -4.64 -3.05
C CYS A 208 -14.50 -4.26 -4.54
N GLU A 209 -15.30 -5.02 -5.29
CA GLU A 209 -15.57 -4.73 -6.70
C GLU A 209 -16.26 -3.38 -6.89
N SER A 210 -17.30 -3.08 -6.09
CA SER A 210 -18.02 -1.80 -6.14
C SER A 210 -17.07 -0.61 -5.93
N VAL A 211 -16.26 -0.66 -4.87
CA VAL A 211 -15.29 0.40 -4.53
C VAL A 211 -14.26 0.60 -5.65
N ILE A 212 -13.78 -0.48 -6.26
CA ILE A 212 -12.84 -0.37 -7.39
C ILE A 212 -13.51 0.25 -8.62
N LEU A 213 -14.76 -0.13 -8.93
CA LEU A 213 -15.49 0.44 -10.06
C LEU A 213 -15.75 1.95 -9.85
N ASP A 214 -16.06 2.36 -8.62
CA ASP A 214 -16.16 3.78 -8.25
C ASP A 214 -14.83 4.51 -8.42
N ALA A 215 -13.72 3.89 -8.01
CA ALA A 215 -12.38 4.44 -8.20
C ALA A 215 -12.01 4.61 -9.68
N LEU A 216 -12.37 3.64 -10.53
CA LEU A 216 -12.15 3.70 -11.98
C LEU A 216 -13.02 4.78 -12.63
N ALA A 217 -14.28 4.93 -12.19
CA ALA A 217 -15.17 6.01 -12.64
C ALA A 217 -14.64 7.39 -12.22
N PHE A 218 -14.16 7.52 -10.98
CA PHE A 218 -13.51 8.72 -10.46
C PHE A 218 -12.26 9.08 -11.26
N SER A 219 -11.38 8.10 -11.51
CA SER A 219 -10.15 8.24 -12.29
C SER A 219 -10.45 8.71 -13.72
N LYS A 220 -11.45 8.11 -14.37
CA LYS A 220 -11.90 8.50 -15.71
C LYS A 220 -12.48 9.92 -15.74
N LYS A 221 -13.30 10.28 -14.76
CA LYS A 221 -13.93 11.62 -14.66
C LYS A 221 -12.88 12.72 -14.53
N HIS A 222 -11.82 12.49 -13.75
CA HIS A 222 -10.79 13.48 -13.47
C HIS A 222 -9.53 13.33 -14.34
N GLN A 223 -9.48 12.33 -15.22
CA GLN A 223 -8.34 12.02 -16.09
C GLN A 223 -7.03 11.78 -15.31
N VAL A 224 -7.14 11.18 -14.12
CA VAL A 224 -5.99 10.78 -13.29
C VAL A 224 -6.00 9.27 -13.17
N TYR A 225 -5.02 8.60 -13.80
CA TYR A 225 -4.95 7.14 -13.88
C TYR A 225 -3.94 6.50 -12.92
N TYR A 226 -3.64 7.19 -11.81
CA TYR A 226 -2.79 6.65 -10.75
C TYR A 226 -3.37 5.33 -10.24
N LYS A 227 -2.54 4.29 -10.07
CA LYS A 227 -2.92 2.94 -9.57
C LYS A 227 -4.00 2.22 -10.39
N THR A 228 -4.29 2.66 -11.61
CA THR A 228 -5.35 2.06 -12.43
C THR A 228 -5.03 0.61 -12.84
N ASP A 229 -3.76 0.28 -13.08
CA ASP A 229 -3.35 -1.12 -13.32
C ASP A 229 -3.70 -2.01 -12.12
N GLU A 230 -3.46 -1.53 -10.90
CA GLU A 230 -3.59 -2.27 -9.64
C GLU A 230 -5.06 -2.59 -9.35
N PHE A 231 -5.95 -1.65 -9.60
CA PHE A 231 -7.40 -1.88 -9.59
C PHE A 231 -7.81 -3.02 -10.52
N TYR A 232 -7.32 -3.01 -11.76
CA TYR A 232 -7.62 -4.06 -12.71
C TYR A 232 -6.98 -5.40 -12.35
N ARG A 233 -5.79 -5.41 -11.72
CA ARG A 233 -5.17 -6.63 -11.17
C ARG A 233 -6.05 -7.26 -10.10
N ILE A 234 -6.54 -6.47 -9.13
CA ILE A 234 -7.42 -6.95 -8.06
C ILE A 234 -8.72 -7.52 -8.65
N LEU A 235 -9.37 -6.79 -9.57
CA LEU A 235 -10.58 -7.28 -10.22
C LEU A 235 -10.33 -8.59 -10.99
N SER A 236 -9.25 -8.67 -11.77
CA SER A 236 -8.91 -9.89 -12.51
C SER A 236 -8.70 -11.08 -11.57
N TYR A 237 -7.99 -10.87 -10.46
CA TYR A 237 -7.75 -11.90 -9.46
C TYR A 237 -9.07 -12.41 -8.85
N GLN A 238 -9.97 -11.51 -8.47
CA GLN A 238 -11.29 -11.89 -7.93
C GLN A 238 -12.12 -12.72 -8.92
N LYS A 239 -12.08 -12.40 -10.22
CA LYS A 239 -12.83 -13.15 -11.23
C LYS A 239 -12.30 -14.56 -11.46
N VAL A 240 -11.02 -14.82 -11.14
CA VAL A 240 -10.52 -16.21 -11.04
C VAL A 240 -11.17 -16.93 -9.85
N LEU A 241 -11.34 -16.26 -8.70
CA LEU A 241 -11.97 -16.87 -7.51
C LEU A 241 -13.42 -17.28 -7.75
N THR A 242 -14.15 -16.50 -8.57
CA THR A 242 -15.55 -16.76 -8.92
C THR A 242 -15.74 -17.51 -10.24
N ALA A 243 -14.64 -17.96 -10.86
CA ALA A 243 -14.62 -18.64 -12.16
C ALA A 243 -15.30 -17.88 -13.32
N ASP A 244 -15.30 -16.55 -13.27
CA ASP A 244 -15.87 -15.68 -14.31
C ASP A 244 -14.81 -15.37 -15.38
N LYS A 245 -14.83 -16.19 -16.45
CA LYS A 245 -13.82 -16.12 -17.52
C LYS A 245 -13.91 -14.83 -18.34
N GLU A 246 -15.12 -14.36 -18.62
CA GLU A 246 -15.33 -13.21 -19.50
C GLU A 246 -14.79 -11.94 -18.85
N GLN A 247 -15.19 -11.69 -17.60
CA GLN A 247 -14.72 -10.52 -16.85
C GLN A 247 -13.23 -10.61 -16.51
N TYR A 248 -12.71 -11.80 -16.21
CA TYR A 248 -11.27 -12.00 -16.04
C TYR A 248 -10.49 -11.52 -17.28
N LEU A 249 -10.86 -12.00 -18.48
CA LEU A 249 -10.17 -11.64 -19.73
C LEU A 249 -10.25 -10.14 -20.01
N HIS A 250 -11.38 -9.51 -19.67
CA HIS A 250 -11.53 -8.06 -19.77
C HIS A 250 -10.55 -7.32 -18.84
N TYR A 251 -10.54 -7.66 -17.56
CA TYR A 251 -9.75 -6.95 -16.56
C TYR A 251 -8.25 -7.19 -16.69
N ILE A 252 -7.80 -8.42 -16.97
CA ILE A 252 -6.37 -8.69 -17.14
C ILE A 252 -5.80 -7.92 -18.34
N LYS A 253 -6.56 -7.85 -19.45
CA LYS A 253 -6.19 -7.06 -20.63
C LYS A 253 -6.13 -5.57 -20.32
N LYS A 254 -7.07 -5.05 -19.52
CA LYS A 254 -7.03 -3.65 -19.07
C LYS A 254 -5.80 -3.37 -18.21
N SER A 255 -5.48 -4.26 -17.28
CA SER A 255 -4.28 -4.16 -16.46
C SER A 255 -3.01 -4.10 -17.31
N GLU A 256 -2.88 -4.98 -18.31
CA GLU A 256 -1.75 -4.98 -19.26
C GLU A 256 -1.60 -3.66 -20.01
N GLN A 257 -2.72 -3.11 -20.52
CA GLN A 257 -2.69 -1.85 -21.24
C GLN A 257 -2.15 -0.71 -20.37
N PHE A 258 -2.50 -0.68 -19.08
CA PHE A 258 -1.96 0.30 -18.15
C PHE A 258 -0.51 0.04 -17.78
N ALA A 259 -0.13 -1.21 -17.50
CA ALA A 259 1.27 -1.56 -17.19
C ALA A 259 2.22 -1.20 -18.34
N ILE A 260 1.80 -1.43 -19.59
CA ILE A 260 2.54 -1.01 -20.80
C ILE A 260 2.60 0.51 -20.89
N PHE A 261 1.46 1.20 -20.69
CA PHE A 261 1.39 2.65 -20.76
C PHE A 261 2.29 3.34 -19.72
N THR A 262 2.41 2.78 -18.53
CA THR A 262 3.24 3.33 -17.44
C THR A 262 4.67 2.80 -17.43
N GLU A 263 5.02 1.90 -18.34
CA GLU A 263 6.33 1.21 -18.38
C GLU A 263 6.67 0.53 -17.03
N ASP A 264 5.64 0.04 -16.32
CA ASP A 264 5.81 -0.59 -15.00
C ASP A 264 6.19 -2.07 -15.16
N THR A 265 7.49 -2.33 -15.04
CA THR A 265 8.06 -3.69 -15.16
C THR A 265 7.53 -4.63 -14.08
N LEU A 266 7.32 -4.13 -12.85
CA LEU A 266 6.79 -4.94 -11.76
C LEU A 266 5.33 -5.31 -12.03
N SER A 267 4.50 -4.36 -12.45
CA SER A 267 3.10 -4.65 -12.80
C SER A 267 3.00 -5.64 -13.97
N ALA A 268 3.81 -5.45 -15.02
CA ALA A 268 3.88 -6.36 -16.15
C ALA A 268 4.27 -7.80 -15.74
N ALA A 269 5.22 -7.94 -14.81
CA ALA A 269 5.58 -9.23 -14.24
C ALA A 269 4.42 -9.84 -13.44
N VAL A 270 3.83 -9.10 -12.50
CA VAL A 270 2.73 -9.60 -11.67
C VAL A 270 1.54 -10.07 -12.51
N ILE A 271 1.26 -9.42 -13.65
CA ILE A 271 0.24 -9.87 -14.60
C ILE A 271 0.54 -11.28 -15.13
N ASN A 272 1.79 -11.62 -15.43
CA ASN A 272 2.15 -12.98 -15.84
C ASN A 272 1.85 -13.99 -14.72
N LEU A 273 2.12 -13.65 -13.47
CA LEU A 273 1.77 -14.51 -12.33
C LEU A 273 0.24 -14.68 -12.19
N LEU A 274 -0.55 -13.62 -12.42
CA LEU A 274 -2.01 -13.70 -12.44
C LEU A 274 -2.54 -14.57 -13.58
N LYS A 275 -1.92 -14.51 -14.77
CA LYS A 275 -2.23 -15.41 -15.88
C LYS A 275 -1.92 -16.86 -15.55
N ALA A 276 -0.75 -17.13 -14.99
CA ALA A 276 -0.39 -18.47 -14.53
C ALA A 276 -1.42 -19.01 -13.55
N TYR A 277 -1.86 -18.17 -12.60
CA TYR A 277 -2.92 -18.52 -11.66
C TYR A 277 -4.24 -18.87 -12.36
N TYR A 278 -4.65 -18.09 -13.36
CA TYR A 278 -5.83 -18.39 -14.18
C TYR A 278 -5.69 -19.73 -14.94
N TYR A 279 -4.59 -19.94 -15.66
CA TYR A 279 -4.39 -21.17 -16.44
C TYR A 279 -4.31 -22.42 -15.56
N ASN A 280 -3.68 -22.32 -14.39
CA ASN A 280 -3.66 -23.41 -13.41
C ASN A 280 -5.05 -23.76 -12.87
N THR A 281 -5.88 -22.74 -12.63
CA THR A 281 -7.11 -22.88 -11.83
C THR A 281 -8.36 -23.08 -12.68
N ILE A 282 -8.44 -22.44 -13.85
CA ILE A 282 -9.68 -22.30 -14.62
C ILE A 282 -9.68 -23.12 -15.92
N THR A 283 -8.56 -23.16 -16.63
CA THR A 283 -8.47 -23.89 -17.91
C THR A 283 -7.68 -25.19 -17.79
N HIS A 284 -6.86 -25.32 -16.74
CA HIS A 284 -5.96 -26.45 -16.50
C HIS A 284 -4.93 -26.64 -17.62
N GLU A 285 -4.56 -25.56 -18.31
CA GLU A 285 -3.51 -25.53 -19.33
C GLU A 285 -2.14 -25.31 -18.68
N TYR A 286 -1.66 -26.32 -17.96
CA TYR A 286 -0.49 -26.22 -17.09
C TYR A 286 0.81 -25.85 -17.81
N THR A 287 0.97 -26.22 -19.09
CA THR A 287 2.14 -25.80 -19.89
C THR A 287 2.13 -24.28 -20.11
N ILE A 288 0.97 -23.70 -20.43
CA ILE A 288 0.83 -22.25 -20.60
C ILE A 288 1.03 -21.53 -19.26
N ALA A 289 0.56 -22.12 -18.16
CA ALA A 289 0.81 -21.60 -16.83
C ALA A 289 2.33 -21.53 -16.54
N LEU A 290 3.10 -22.59 -16.84
CA LEU A 290 4.56 -22.58 -16.67
C LEU A 290 5.25 -21.50 -17.49
N GLU A 291 4.85 -21.31 -18.75
CA GLU A 291 5.43 -20.27 -19.61
C GLU A 291 5.28 -18.88 -18.97
N HIS A 292 4.09 -18.56 -18.45
CA HIS A 292 3.88 -17.29 -17.76
C HIS A 292 4.66 -17.18 -16.44
N VAL A 293 4.79 -18.26 -15.68
CA VAL A 293 5.59 -18.25 -14.44
C VAL A 293 7.07 -17.98 -14.75
N GLU A 294 7.63 -18.55 -15.81
CA GLU A 294 9.01 -18.25 -16.21
C GLU A 294 9.17 -16.84 -16.78
N GLN A 295 8.18 -16.31 -17.49
CA GLN A 295 8.18 -14.90 -17.92
C GLN A 295 8.22 -13.93 -16.73
N PHE A 296 7.46 -14.20 -15.67
CA PHE A 296 7.53 -13.42 -14.41
C PHE A 296 8.97 -13.40 -13.86
N ARG A 297 9.62 -14.56 -13.79
CA ARG A 297 10.99 -14.67 -13.26
C ARG A 297 12.01 -13.96 -14.13
N GLU A 298 11.90 -14.10 -15.45
CA GLU A 298 12.84 -13.46 -16.38
C GLU A 298 12.74 -11.94 -16.33
N GLN A 299 11.52 -11.39 -16.21
CA GLN A 299 11.31 -9.94 -16.11
C GLN A 299 11.86 -9.32 -14.82
N LEU A 300 11.94 -10.10 -13.73
CA LEU A 300 12.40 -9.65 -12.42
C LEU A 300 13.73 -10.29 -11.98
N LYS A 301 14.51 -10.84 -12.92
CA LYS A 301 15.75 -11.57 -12.61
C LYS A 301 16.80 -10.73 -11.86
N ASP A 302 16.84 -9.43 -12.15
CA ASP A 302 17.79 -8.48 -11.56
C ASP A 302 17.28 -7.90 -10.23
N GLU A 303 16.00 -8.15 -9.89
CA GLU A 303 15.38 -7.65 -8.67
C GLU A 303 15.54 -8.67 -7.53
N ARG A 304 16.48 -8.38 -6.62
CA ARG A 304 16.85 -9.30 -5.52
C ARG A 304 15.66 -9.75 -4.66
N ILE A 305 14.68 -8.87 -4.44
CA ILE A 305 13.50 -9.17 -3.61
C ILE A 305 12.64 -10.30 -4.20
N PHE A 306 12.66 -10.49 -5.52
CA PHE A 306 11.81 -11.46 -6.22
C PHE A 306 12.53 -12.77 -6.61
N GLN A 307 13.83 -12.92 -6.28
CA GLN A 307 14.58 -14.13 -6.60
C GLN A 307 14.01 -15.39 -5.93
N ASP A 308 13.47 -15.21 -4.71
CA ASP A 308 12.81 -16.24 -3.91
C ASP A 308 11.35 -15.89 -3.60
N ASP A 309 10.61 -15.44 -4.62
CA ASP A 309 9.18 -15.16 -4.48
C ASP A 309 8.35 -16.44 -4.27
N GLY A 310 7.64 -16.51 -3.15
CA GLY A 310 6.81 -17.68 -2.80
C GLY A 310 5.66 -17.93 -3.78
N SER A 311 5.12 -16.88 -4.41
CA SER A 311 4.02 -17.00 -5.35
C SER A 311 4.48 -17.60 -6.68
N TYR A 312 5.70 -17.29 -7.12
CA TYR A 312 6.34 -17.97 -8.25
C TYR A 312 6.41 -19.48 -8.00
N TYR A 313 6.94 -19.90 -6.84
CA TYR A 313 7.09 -21.32 -6.54
C TYR A 313 5.75 -22.02 -6.36
N LEU A 314 4.74 -21.34 -5.81
CA LEU A 314 3.39 -21.86 -5.71
C LEU A 314 2.82 -22.17 -7.11
N GLU A 315 2.76 -21.17 -8.00
CA GLU A 315 2.12 -21.38 -9.32
C GLU A 315 2.92 -22.33 -10.21
N LYS A 316 4.26 -22.31 -10.12
CA LYS A 316 5.11 -23.32 -10.79
C LYS A 316 4.82 -24.72 -10.27
N GLY A 317 4.77 -24.88 -8.95
CA GLY A 317 4.49 -26.17 -8.30
C GLY A 317 3.11 -26.72 -8.65
N LYS A 318 2.09 -25.87 -8.70
CA LYS A 318 0.74 -26.22 -9.16
C LYS A 318 0.73 -26.74 -10.60
N ALA A 319 1.43 -26.05 -11.49
CA ALA A 319 1.52 -26.44 -12.89
C ALA A 319 2.25 -27.79 -13.05
N LEU A 320 3.39 -27.98 -12.36
CA LEU A 320 4.14 -29.24 -12.34
C LEU A 320 3.30 -30.40 -11.80
N TYR A 321 2.51 -30.17 -10.74
CA TYR A 321 1.58 -31.16 -10.21
C TYR A 321 0.52 -31.54 -11.25
N GLY A 322 -0.07 -30.56 -11.94
CA GLY A 322 -1.02 -30.77 -13.03
C GLY A 322 -0.45 -31.57 -14.20
N LEU A 323 0.85 -31.36 -14.50
CA LEU A 323 1.62 -32.11 -15.49
C LEU A 323 2.10 -33.50 -14.99
N LYS A 324 1.72 -33.90 -13.77
CA LYS A 324 2.09 -35.17 -13.13
C LYS A 324 3.59 -35.33 -12.86
N GLN A 325 4.32 -34.22 -12.76
CA GLN A 325 5.73 -34.19 -12.40
C GLN A 325 5.87 -34.02 -10.89
N TYR A 326 5.45 -35.04 -10.13
CA TYR A 326 5.19 -34.92 -8.69
C TYR A 326 6.45 -34.65 -7.85
N GLU A 327 7.59 -35.24 -8.20
CA GLU A 327 8.85 -35.05 -7.50
C GLU A 327 9.39 -33.63 -7.66
N GLU A 328 9.34 -33.09 -8.89
CA GLU A 328 9.78 -31.72 -9.16
C GLU A 328 8.78 -30.69 -8.60
N ALA A 329 7.48 -31.00 -8.65
CA ALA A 329 6.45 -30.21 -8.00
C ALA A 329 6.72 -30.08 -6.50
N LEU A 330 7.03 -31.20 -5.82
CA LEU A 330 7.33 -31.22 -4.39
C LEU A 330 8.54 -30.33 -4.06
N LYS A 331 9.66 -30.51 -4.78
CA LYS A 331 10.87 -29.71 -4.62
C LYS A 331 10.61 -28.21 -4.83
N THR A 332 9.77 -27.88 -5.81
CA THR A 332 9.39 -26.49 -6.10
C THR A 332 8.51 -25.91 -4.98
N LEU A 333 7.47 -26.64 -4.55
CA LEU A 333 6.51 -26.19 -3.52
C LEU A 333 7.12 -26.06 -2.13
N GLN A 334 8.25 -26.72 -1.84
CA GLN A 334 9.01 -26.49 -0.60
C GLN A 334 9.59 -25.07 -0.52
N ARG A 335 9.80 -24.41 -1.67
CA ARG A 335 10.28 -23.02 -1.73
C ARG A 335 9.16 -21.98 -1.72
N ALA A 336 7.90 -22.40 -1.74
CA ALA A 336 6.74 -21.52 -1.65
C ALA A 336 6.50 -21.06 -0.20
N ILE A 337 7.42 -20.23 0.31
CA ILE A 337 7.36 -19.64 1.64
C ILE A 337 6.58 -18.32 1.62
N ILE A 338 5.98 -17.95 2.76
CA ILE A 338 5.31 -16.67 2.92
C ILE A 338 6.34 -15.63 3.38
N PRO A 339 6.66 -14.61 2.56
CA PRO A 339 7.60 -13.57 2.97
C PRO A 339 7.01 -12.65 4.05
N ASP A 340 7.87 -12.09 4.91
CA ASP A 340 7.49 -11.21 6.02
C ASP A 340 6.76 -9.92 5.61
N TYR A 341 6.87 -9.53 4.33
CA TYR A 341 6.23 -8.34 3.78
C TYR A 341 4.79 -8.59 3.31
N ILE A 342 4.37 -9.85 3.13
CA ILE A 342 2.99 -10.19 2.78
C ILE A 342 2.16 -10.11 4.06
N ASN A 343 1.15 -9.24 4.07
CA ASN A 343 0.28 -9.03 5.24
C ASN A 343 -1.18 -9.35 4.96
N HIS A 344 -1.55 -9.51 3.68
CA HIS A 344 -2.94 -9.72 3.30
C HIS A 344 -3.37 -11.17 3.59
N PRO A 345 -4.48 -11.41 4.32
CA PRO A 345 -4.86 -12.75 4.77
C PRO A 345 -5.18 -13.69 3.61
N LEU A 346 -5.71 -13.16 2.50
CA LEU A 346 -6.01 -13.96 1.31
C LEU A 346 -4.74 -14.46 0.62
N ASP A 347 -3.66 -13.66 0.63
CA ASP A 347 -2.37 -14.06 0.04
C ASP A 347 -1.68 -15.09 0.94
N HIS A 348 -1.77 -14.91 2.26
CA HIS A 348 -1.34 -15.92 3.23
C HIS A 348 -2.08 -17.25 3.02
N ALA A 349 -3.41 -17.22 2.93
CA ALA A 349 -4.22 -18.41 2.70
C ALA A 349 -3.85 -19.07 1.35
N ARG A 350 -3.68 -18.28 0.29
CA ARG A 350 -3.25 -18.75 -1.02
C ARG A 350 -1.88 -19.43 -0.97
N LEU A 351 -0.87 -18.81 -0.38
CA LEU A 351 0.47 -19.40 -0.27
C LEU A 351 0.48 -20.66 0.59
N THR A 352 -0.36 -20.71 1.63
CA THR A 352 -0.50 -21.90 2.48
C THR A 352 -1.04 -23.11 1.70
N THR A 353 -1.73 -22.91 0.56
CA THR A 353 -2.15 -24.02 -0.31
C THR A 353 -0.97 -24.82 -0.86
N ALA A 354 0.26 -24.29 -0.82
CA ALA A 354 1.46 -25.05 -1.15
C ALA A 354 1.56 -26.36 -0.33
N GLY A 355 1.21 -26.33 0.96
CA GLY A 355 1.18 -27.54 1.80
C GLY A 355 0.14 -28.57 1.35
N ALA A 356 -1.05 -28.12 0.95
CA ALA A 356 -2.05 -29.01 0.37
C ALA A 356 -1.58 -29.63 -0.97
N TYR A 357 -0.90 -28.86 -1.83
CA TYR A 357 -0.32 -29.41 -3.06
C TYR A 357 0.86 -30.37 -2.79
N ARG A 358 1.71 -30.10 -1.79
CA ARG A 358 2.75 -31.06 -1.35
C ARG A 358 2.11 -32.36 -0.86
N ALA A 359 1.04 -32.27 -0.07
CA ALA A 359 0.29 -33.43 0.38
C ALA A 359 -0.29 -34.25 -0.78
N LEU A 360 -0.89 -33.59 -1.78
CA LEU A 360 -1.38 -34.23 -2.99
C LEU A 360 -0.25 -34.91 -3.80
N CYS A 361 0.94 -34.31 -3.87
CA CYS A 361 2.11 -34.95 -4.47
C CYS A 361 2.48 -36.24 -3.71
N TYR A 362 2.56 -36.19 -2.39
CA TYR A 362 2.88 -37.36 -1.56
C TYR A 362 1.86 -38.49 -1.70
N VAL A 363 0.57 -38.19 -1.83
CA VAL A 363 -0.46 -39.20 -2.15
C VAL A 363 -0.13 -39.92 -3.47
N LYS A 364 0.26 -39.17 -4.51
CA LYS A 364 0.63 -39.75 -5.81
C LYS A 364 1.92 -40.56 -5.75
N LEU A 365 2.80 -40.25 -4.81
CA LEU A 365 4.04 -40.98 -4.52
C LEU A 365 3.87 -42.10 -3.48
N ASN A 366 2.63 -42.42 -3.08
CA ASN A 366 2.29 -43.44 -2.08
C ASN A 366 2.87 -43.20 -0.67
N ASP A 367 3.19 -41.95 -0.30
CA ASP A 367 3.61 -41.59 1.06
C ASP A 367 2.47 -40.90 1.81
N LYS A 368 1.48 -41.69 2.22
CA LYS A 368 0.30 -41.19 2.93
C LYS A 368 0.65 -40.51 4.26
N LYS A 369 1.70 -40.96 4.94
CA LYS A 369 2.12 -40.39 6.23
C LYS A 369 2.53 -38.94 6.05
N ARG A 370 3.47 -38.66 5.13
CA ARG A 370 3.88 -37.28 4.84
C ARG A 370 2.77 -36.45 4.23
N ALA A 371 1.90 -37.06 3.42
CA ALA A 371 0.73 -36.36 2.90
C ALA A 371 -0.16 -35.80 4.01
N LEU A 372 -0.43 -36.62 5.04
CA LEU A 372 -1.25 -36.18 6.18
C LEU A 372 -0.54 -35.10 6.99
N GLU A 373 0.76 -35.24 7.25
CA GLU A 373 1.58 -34.24 7.96
C GLU A 373 1.50 -32.85 7.28
N GLU A 374 1.78 -32.79 5.98
CA GLU A 374 1.79 -31.53 5.20
C GLU A 374 0.44 -30.81 5.16
N VAL A 375 -0.66 -31.55 4.94
CA VAL A 375 -1.99 -30.93 4.86
C VAL A 375 -2.52 -30.55 6.25
N THR A 376 -2.08 -31.24 7.31
CA THR A 376 -2.46 -30.91 8.69
C THR A 376 -1.80 -29.60 9.12
N GLU A 377 -0.50 -29.44 8.85
CA GLU A 377 0.21 -28.18 9.10
C GLU A 377 -0.43 -27.02 8.33
N ALA A 378 -0.72 -27.21 7.04
CA ALA A 378 -1.41 -26.21 6.24
C ALA A 378 -2.80 -25.86 6.81
N TYR A 379 -3.56 -26.85 7.26
CA TYR A 379 -4.89 -26.67 7.86
C TYR A 379 -4.83 -25.86 9.15
N GLU A 380 -3.85 -26.13 10.02
CA GLU A 380 -3.65 -25.41 11.28
C GLU A 380 -3.34 -23.93 11.04
N ILE A 381 -2.46 -23.63 10.08
CA ILE A 381 -2.09 -22.25 9.71
C ILE A 381 -3.31 -21.47 9.23
N VAL A 382 -4.13 -22.05 8.34
CA VAL A 382 -5.25 -21.32 7.73
C VAL A 382 -6.47 -21.12 8.62
N GLN A 383 -6.55 -21.77 9.79
CA GLN A 383 -7.63 -21.50 10.77
C GLN A 383 -7.63 -20.04 11.24
N SER A 384 -6.48 -19.37 11.17
CA SER A 384 -6.32 -17.97 11.62
C SER A 384 -6.70 -16.92 10.57
N TYR A 385 -7.17 -17.34 9.39
CA TYR A 385 -7.56 -16.47 8.28
C TYR A 385 -9.07 -16.57 7.99
N PRO A 386 -9.67 -15.53 7.39
CA PRO A 386 -11.06 -15.58 6.93
C PRO A 386 -11.30 -16.69 5.92
N ASP A 387 -12.54 -17.18 5.87
CA ASP A 387 -12.93 -18.21 4.90
C ASP A 387 -12.78 -17.70 3.46
N SER A 388 -12.20 -18.55 2.61
CA SER A 388 -11.97 -18.27 1.20
C SER A 388 -11.89 -19.58 0.43
N ILE A 389 -11.80 -19.50 -0.90
CA ILE A 389 -11.60 -20.70 -1.74
C ILE A 389 -10.32 -21.47 -1.35
N PHE A 390 -9.30 -20.78 -0.83
CA PHE A 390 -8.02 -21.38 -0.45
C PHE A 390 -8.14 -22.14 0.87
N THR A 391 -8.84 -21.56 1.86
CA THR A 391 -9.08 -22.26 3.12
C THR A 391 -9.98 -23.47 2.88
N SER A 392 -11.02 -23.35 2.04
CA SER A 392 -11.87 -24.48 1.63
C SER A 392 -11.07 -25.58 0.94
N PHE A 393 -10.21 -25.24 -0.03
CA PHE A 393 -9.36 -26.20 -0.72
C PHE A 393 -8.47 -27.02 0.24
N ILE A 394 -7.86 -26.37 1.24
CA ILE A 394 -7.05 -27.05 2.24
C ILE A 394 -7.90 -27.97 3.13
N LYS A 395 -9.06 -27.46 3.60
CA LYS A 395 -10.03 -28.22 4.41
C LYS A 395 -10.50 -29.49 3.68
N GLU A 396 -10.87 -29.36 2.40
CA GLU A 396 -11.32 -30.47 1.56
C GLU A 396 -10.19 -31.48 1.30
N THR A 397 -8.98 -30.99 1.01
CA THR A 397 -7.81 -31.85 0.79
C THR A 397 -7.50 -32.72 2.03
N LEU A 398 -7.56 -32.12 3.23
CA LEU A 398 -7.38 -32.87 4.49
C LEU A 398 -8.42 -33.99 4.64
N GLN A 399 -9.70 -33.68 4.40
CA GLN A 399 -10.79 -34.66 4.51
C GLN A 399 -10.66 -35.80 3.51
N ILE A 400 -10.17 -35.52 2.29
CA ILE A 400 -9.91 -36.55 1.28
C ILE A 400 -8.79 -37.47 1.75
N ILE A 401 -7.66 -36.90 2.19
CA ILE A 401 -6.47 -37.68 2.59
C ILE A 401 -6.72 -38.52 3.84
N GLN A 402 -7.56 -38.04 4.77
CA GLN A 402 -7.98 -38.82 5.95
C GLN A 402 -8.82 -40.05 5.60
N LYS A 403 -9.47 -40.07 4.42
CA LYS A 403 -10.34 -41.15 3.95
C LYS A 403 -9.66 -42.14 3.00
N LEU A 404 -8.59 -41.70 2.31
CA LEU A 404 -7.59 -42.62 1.73
C LEU A 404 -7.00 -43.47 2.84
#